data_AF-A0A1J1GU35-F1
#
_entry.id   AF-A0A1J1GU35-F1
#
_cell.length_a   1.000
_cell.length_b   1.000
_cell.length_c   1.000
_cell.angle_alpha   90.00
_cell.angle_beta   90.00
_cell.angle_gamma   90.00
#
_symmetry.space_group_name_H-M   'P 1'
#
loop_
_entity.id
_entity.type
_entity.pdbx_description
1 polymer ?
#
loop_
_entity_poly.entity_id
_entity_poly.type
_entity_poly.pdbx_seq_one_letter_code
_entity_poly.pdbx_strand_id
1 'polypeptide(L)'
;MAFLNNEGCEDSQGDLTKCYMNICEINQKKFETSYCKIDIPVVDIKKTLNNNFNDLSRNLFLHEYNPPNFKNRIIILSNNEKDGILLLYEYNPQYNKYPEKTYLCRLRNIKQKLTLCESINIEYLGRSLTFDSYDIINIENKNNNMISLKNPNHKIIKSKYDDLIFKEHFCHHMKTKYISYCNKRYTICKKINDDKLECSDANYSGHLIKLDYNKNPILIRKHIYLPRSCLKENLNPVCTPYICINSDFDEFFQCEYEEISVIKNIRPIKHIIPIKNIRPNSKNLPVISLKHKDISDKNSFDNTALFAMSFMSFLVIFTFFFCLLYKIFRKKRRKIN
;
A
#
# COMPACT_ATOMS: atom_id res chain seq x y z
N MET A 1 -0.28 -4.90 -1.38
CA MET A 1 0.57 -3.71 -1.09
C MET A 1 1.90 -4.20 -0.56
N ALA A 2 2.95 -3.45 -0.86
CA ALA A 2 4.28 -3.73 -0.36
C ALA A 2 4.96 -2.43 0.05
N PHE A 3 5.94 -2.56 0.91
CA PHE A 3 6.82 -1.48 1.31
C PHE A 3 8.14 -1.62 0.56
N LEU A 4 8.69 -0.52 0.05
CA LEU A 4 10.02 -0.50 -0.54
C LEU A 4 10.97 0.27 0.38
N ASN A 5 12.02 -0.41 0.84
CA ASN A 5 13.17 0.15 1.51
C ASN A 5 14.22 0.56 0.46
N ASN A 6 14.64 1.82 0.46
CA ASN A 6 15.65 2.38 -0.42
C ASN A 6 16.87 2.80 0.40
N GLU A 7 17.94 1.99 0.35
CA GLU A 7 19.22 2.29 0.99
C GLU A 7 20.19 3.03 0.05
N GLY A 8 19.78 3.31 -1.19
CA GLY A 8 20.56 4.01 -2.19
C GLY A 8 21.22 3.08 -3.22
N CYS A 9 22.06 3.67 -4.06
CA CYS A 9 22.76 2.98 -5.14
C CYS A 9 24.27 3.20 -5.04
N GLU A 10 25.05 2.21 -5.45
CA GLU A 10 26.50 2.36 -5.60
C GLU A 10 26.84 3.14 -6.88
N ASP A 11 28.02 3.75 -6.88
CA ASP A 11 28.56 4.42 -8.06
C ASP A 11 28.66 3.42 -9.23
N SER A 12 28.15 3.85 -10.40
CA SER A 12 27.96 3.00 -11.57
C SER A 12 29.29 2.51 -12.18
N GLN A 13 29.40 1.21 -12.43
CA GLN A 13 30.37 0.64 -13.38
C GLN A 13 29.59 0.18 -14.64
N GLY A 14 29.56 1.01 -15.69
CA GLY A 14 28.86 0.73 -16.95
C GLY A 14 27.37 1.11 -16.97
N ASP A 15 26.57 0.49 -17.86
CA ASP A 15 25.13 0.78 -18.06
C ASP A 15 24.20 0.27 -16.95
N LEU A 16 24.73 -0.50 -16.00
CA LEU A 16 23.99 -1.11 -14.89
C LEU A 16 24.37 -0.42 -13.58
N THR A 17 23.41 0.28 -12.98
CA THR A 17 23.54 0.82 -11.62
C THR A 17 23.06 -0.23 -10.62
N LYS A 18 23.90 -0.55 -9.64
CA LYS A 18 23.56 -1.45 -8.55
C LYS A 18 22.88 -0.67 -7.43
N CYS A 19 21.64 -1.05 -7.09
CA CYS A 19 20.90 -0.39 -6.01
C CYS A 19 20.49 -1.37 -4.90
N TYR A 20 20.60 -0.88 -3.68
CA TYR A 20 20.20 -1.56 -2.44
C TYR A 20 18.74 -1.22 -2.14
N MET A 21 17.84 -1.81 -2.93
CA MET A 21 16.41 -1.58 -2.82
C MET A 21 15.66 -2.89 -2.59
N ASN A 22 14.90 -2.96 -1.50
CA ASN A 22 14.24 -4.17 -1.05
C ASN A 22 12.74 -3.94 -0.91
N ILE A 23 11.95 -4.82 -1.54
CA ILE A 23 10.50 -4.79 -1.42
C ILE A 23 10.03 -5.85 -0.43
N CYS A 24 9.15 -5.43 0.47
CA CYS A 24 8.63 -6.20 1.58
C CYS A 24 7.11 -6.27 1.44
N GLU A 25 6.56 -7.45 1.18
CA GLU A 25 5.10 -7.60 1.16
C GLU A 25 4.53 -7.34 2.56
N ILE A 26 3.47 -6.52 2.63
CA ILE A 26 2.80 -6.22 3.88
C ILE A 26 1.72 -7.28 4.10
N ASN A 27 1.95 -8.16 5.06
CA ASN A 27 0.95 -9.13 5.48
C ASN A 27 -0.17 -8.40 6.26
N GLN A 28 -1.43 -8.61 5.85
CA GLN A 28 -2.61 -7.97 6.48
C GLN A 28 -3.13 -8.73 7.71
N LYS A 29 -2.47 -9.82 8.12
CA LYS A 29 -2.82 -10.53 9.35
C LYS A 29 -2.63 -9.60 10.55
N LYS A 30 -3.72 -9.39 11.28
CA LYS A 30 -3.70 -8.60 12.51
C LYS A 30 -2.85 -9.31 13.57
N PHE A 31 -2.15 -8.53 14.40
CA PHE A 31 -1.37 -8.99 15.56
C PHE A 31 -0.06 -9.73 15.24
N GLU A 32 0.30 -9.90 13.96
CA GLU A 32 1.56 -10.52 13.57
C GLU A 32 2.53 -9.47 13.00
N THR A 33 3.78 -9.50 13.46
CA THR A 33 4.85 -8.73 12.86
C THR A 33 5.24 -9.35 11.51
N SER A 34 5.26 -8.54 10.47
CA SER A 34 5.74 -8.98 9.15
C SER A 34 7.27 -9.03 9.18
N TYR A 35 7.85 -10.07 8.58
CA TYR A 35 9.29 -10.20 8.44
C TYR A 35 9.69 -9.89 7.01
N CYS A 36 10.52 -8.88 6.83
CA CYS A 36 11.14 -8.59 5.56
C CYS A 36 12.60 -9.04 5.59
N LYS A 37 12.88 -10.15 4.91
CA LYS A 37 14.26 -10.57 4.70
C LYS A 37 14.93 -9.59 3.75
N ILE A 38 15.90 -8.88 4.28
CA ILE A 38 16.81 -8.07 3.49
C ILE A 38 17.97 -8.99 3.13
N ASP A 39 17.81 -9.67 2.01
CA ASP A 39 18.97 -10.10 1.26
C ASP A 39 19.66 -8.86 0.69
N ILE A 40 20.87 -9.01 0.18
CA ILE A 40 21.53 -7.94 -0.57
C ILE A 40 21.30 -8.22 -2.07
N PRO A 41 20.06 -8.20 -2.61
CA PRO A 41 19.92 -8.23 -4.05
C PRO A 41 20.33 -6.85 -4.55
N VAL A 42 21.43 -6.83 -5.29
CA VAL A 42 21.66 -5.81 -6.29
C VAL A 42 20.50 -5.92 -7.28
N VAL A 43 19.64 -4.92 -7.31
CA VAL A 43 18.55 -4.88 -8.28
C VAL A 43 19.07 -4.24 -9.57
N ASP A 44 18.88 -4.94 -10.68
CA ASP A 44 19.26 -4.41 -12.00
C ASP A 44 18.28 -3.30 -12.40
N ILE A 45 18.80 -2.10 -12.68
CA ILE A 45 18.01 -0.99 -13.21
C ILE A 45 17.98 -1.05 -14.73
N LYS A 46 16.77 -1.10 -15.29
CA LYS A 46 16.52 -0.89 -16.72
C LYS A 46 15.81 0.45 -16.93
N LYS A 47 16.41 1.33 -17.72
CA LYS A 47 15.73 2.55 -18.20
C LYS A 47 14.80 2.19 -19.36
N THR A 48 13.58 2.72 -19.35
CA THR A 48 12.66 2.55 -20.49
C THR A 48 13.20 3.33 -21.70
N LEU A 49 13.26 2.67 -22.86
CA LEU A 49 13.82 3.24 -24.10
C LEU A 49 12.79 4.02 -24.93
N ASN A 50 11.48 3.97 -24.61
CA ASN A 50 10.44 4.64 -25.39
C ASN A 50 9.35 5.25 -24.49
N ASN A 51 9.18 6.57 -24.57
CA ASN A 51 8.34 7.38 -23.67
C ASN A 51 6.96 7.76 -24.22
N ASN A 52 6.65 7.45 -25.49
CA ASN A 52 5.49 8.05 -26.17
C ASN A 52 4.11 7.61 -25.62
N PHE A 53 4.03 6.51 -24.89
CA PHE A 53 2.77 5.99 -24.33
C PHE A 53 2.59 6.25 -22.83
N ASN A 54 3.58 6.87 -22.18
CA ASN A 54 3.53 7.18 -20.75
C ASN A 54 3.22 8.66 -20.57
N ASP A 55 2.08 8.97 -19.96
CA ASP A 55 1.74 10.33 -19.52
C ASP A 55 1.73 10.39 -17.99
N LEU A 56 2.92 10.54 -17.45
CA LEU A 56 3.17 10.55 -16.01
C LEU A 56 2.59 11.80 -15.34
N SER A 57 2.39 12.89 -16.10
CA SER A 57 1.68 14.08 -15.62
C SER A 57 0.23 13.80 -15.27
N ARG A 58 -0.32 12.67 -15.75
CA ARG A 58 -1.67 12.18 -15.46
C ARG A 58 -1.68 10.84 -14.71
N ASN A 59 -0.53 10.38 -14.23
CA ASN A 59 -0.34 9.03 -13.68
C ASN A 59 -0.81 7.93 -14.66
N LEU A 60 -0.39 8.02 -15.92
CA LEU A 60 -0.71 7.05 -16.96
C LEU A 60 0.56 6.36 -17.48
N PHE A 61 0.53 5.04 -17.59
CA PHE A 61 1.62 4.29 -18.22
C PHE A 61 1.09 3.02 -18.90
N LEU A 62 1.82 2.54 -19.90
CA LEU A 62 1.54 1.24 -20.53
C LEU A 62 2.28 0.13 -19.77
N HIS A 63 1.54 -0.86 -19.27
CA HIS A 63 2.16 -2.02 -18.63
C HIS A 63 2.57 -3.05 -19.68
N GLU A 64 3.79 -2.90 -20.20
CA GLU A 64 4.31 -3.76 -21.25
C GLU A 64 4.88 -5.08 -20.72
N TYR A 65 4.92 -6.07 -21.61
CA TYR A 65 5.65 -7.30 -21.36
C TYR A 65 7.15 -7.04 -21.42
N ASN A 66 7.83 -7.29 -20.30
CA ASN A 66 9.28 -7.25 -20.26
C ASN A 66 9.87 -8.65 -20.50
N PRO A 67 11.05 -8.74 -21.14
CA PRO A 67 11.76 -10.00 -21.29
C PRO A 67 11.96 -10.70 -19.94
N PRO A 68 11.95 -12.05 -19.92
CA PRO A 68 12.25 -12.85 -18.73
C PRO A 68 13.48 -12.32 -17.99
N ASN A 69 13.39 -12.24 -16.67
CA ASN A 69 14.55 -11.98 -15.82
C ASN A 69 14.49 -12.93 -14.62
N PHE A 70 15.59 -13.65 -14.40
CA PHE A 70 15.75 -14.54 -13.26
C PHE A 70 16.05 -13.77 -11.96
N LYS A 71 16.19 -12.45 -11.98
CA LYS A 71 16.44 -11.66 -10.78
C LYS A 71 15.33 -10.64 -10.55
N ASN A 72 15.31 -10.08 -9.34
CA ASN A 72 14.58 -8.84 -9.07
C ASN A 72 15.06 -7.76 -10.05
N ARG A 73 14.12 -6.96 -10.58
CA ARG A 73 14.41 -5.90 -11.55
C ARG A 73 13.66 -4.63 -11.21
N ILE A 74 14.33 -3.50 -11.35
CA ILE A 74 13.69 -2.19 -11.31
C ILE A 74 13.64 -1.64 -12.73
N ILE A 75 12.46 -1.18 -13.12
CA ILE A 75 12.25 -0.52 -14.41
C ILE A 75 11.82 0.90 -14.10
N ILE A 76 12.67 1.85 -14.46
CA ILE A 76 12.39 3.27 -14.24
C ILE A 76 11.44 3.73 -15.34
N LEU A 77 10.21 4.09 -14.94
CA LEU A 77 9.20 4.67 -15.83
C LEU A 77 9.38 6.19 -15.95
N SER A 78 9.82 6.83 -14.87
CA SER A 78 10.12 8.26 -14.81
C SER A 78 11.30 8.53 -13.90
N ASN A 79 12.19 9.42 -14.31
CA ASN A 79 13.28 9.93 -13.47
C ASN A 79 13.27 11.47 -13.49
N ASN A 80 12.20 12.07 -12.98
CA ASN A 80 12.12 13.52 -12.82
C ASN A 80 12.07 13.86 -11.33
N GLU A 81 13.10 14.50 -10.79
CA GLU A 81 13.13 14.89 -9.37
C GLU A 81 12.05 15.92 -9.00
N LYS A 82 11.49 16.65 -9.98
CA LYS A 82 10.37 17.57 -9.74
C LYS A 82 9.04 16.83 -9.61
N ASP A 83 8.83 15.85 -10.47
CA ASP A 83 7.57 15.12 -10.55
C ASP A 83 7.60 13.83 -9.74
N GLY A 84 8.75 13.46 -9.15
CA GLY A 84 9.03 12.19 -8.51
C GLY A 84 9.48 11.10 -9.48
N ILE A 85 10.23 10.14 -8.94
CA ILE A 85 10.72 8.95 -9.63
C ILE A 85 9.62 7.89 -9.57
N LEU A 86 9.19 7.40 -10.73
CA LEU A 86 8.21 6.30 -10.83
C LEU A 86 8.92 5.06 -11.36
N LEU A 87 8.71 3.93 -10.69
CA LEU A 87 9.37 2.69 -11.04
C LEU A 87 8.46 1.48 -10.87
N LEU A 88 8.72 0.46 -11.69
CA LEU A 88 8.21 -0.90 -11.48
C LEU A 88 9.27 -1.72 -10.77
N TYR A 89 8.89 -2.40 -9.70
CA TYR A 89 9.70 -3.41 -9.04
C TYR A 89 9.14 -4.79 -9.39
N GLU A 90 9.87 -5.54 -10.20
CA GLU A 90 9.57 -6.94 -10.48
C GLU A 90 10.22 -7.81 -9.41
N TYR A 91 9.40 -8.42 -8.56
CA TYR A 91 9.79 -9.27 -7.45
C TYR A 91 9.87 -10.73 -7.91
N ASN A 92 11.07 -11.30 -7.80
CA ASN A 92 11.42 -12.64 -8.24
C ASN A 92 12.51 -13.28 -7.34
N PRO A 93 12.21 -13.50 -6.04
CA PRO A 93 13.19 -14.03 -5.09
C PRO A 93 13.61 -15.48 -5.39
N GLN A 94 12.76 -16.26 -6.06
CA GLN A 94 12.99 -17.67 -6.38
C GLN A 94 13.73 -17.90 -7.71
N TYR A 95 14.20 -16.83 -8.34
CA TYR A 95 14.88 -16.89 -9.63
C TYR A 95 14.07 -17.63 -10.71
N ASN A 96 12.76 -17.39 -10.76
CA ASN A 96 11.88 -17.97 -11.78
C ASN A 96 12.10 -17.28 -13.13
N LYS A 97 11.63 -17.90 -14.22
CA LYS A 97 11.68 -17.27 -15.56
C LYS A 97 10.86 -15.96 -15.63
N TYR A 98 9.79 -15.88 -14.84
CA TYR A 98 8.90 -14.72 -14.75
C TYR A 98 8.83 -14.23 -13.31
N PRO A 99 8.69 -12.91 -13.08
CA PRO A 99 8.53 -12.39 -11.74
C PRO A 99 7.24 -12.91 -11.11
N GLU A 100 7.29 -13.17 -9.81
CA GLU A 100 6.12 -13.62 -9.05
C GLU A 100 5.08 -12.50 -8.93
N LYS A 101 5.55 -11.26 -8.69
CA LYS A 101 4.73 -10.07 -8.57
C LYS A 101 5.45 -8.86 -9.15
N THR A 102 4.68 -7.91 -9.68
CA THR A 102 5.19 -6.60 -10.07
C THR A 102 4.50 -5.53 -9.23
N TYR A 103 5.28 -4.61 -8.70
CA TYR A 103 4.80 -3.50 -7.89
C TYR A 103 5.09 -2.18 -8.57
N LEU A 104 4.12 -1.26 -8.53
CA LEU A 104 4.34 0.13 -8.91
C LEU A 104 4.69 0.92 -7.66
N CYS A 105 5.84 1.59 -7.71
CA CYS A 105 6.38 2.40 -6.62
C CYS A 105 6.66 3.81 -7.11
N ARG A 106 6.56 4.76 -6.18
CA ARG A 106 6.94 6.15 -6.39
C ARG A 106 7.91 6.59 -5.32
N LEU A 107 8.94 7.34 -5.68
CA LEU A 107 9.78 8.08 -4.76
C LEU A 107 9.67 9.56 -5.11
N ARG A 108 9.51 10.44 -4.12
CA ARG A 108 9.54 11.90 -4.39
C ARG A 108 10.92 12.34 -4.86
N ASN A 109 11.97 11.77 -4.29
CA ASN A 109 13.35 11.97 -4.70
C ASN A 109 14.19 10.71 -4.38
N ILE A 110 15.41 10.64 -4.91
CA ILE A 110 16.28 9.47 -4.75
C ILE A 110 16.71 9.21 -3.30
N LYS A 111 16.67 10.23 -2.44
CA LYS A 111 17.04 10.15 -1.01
C LYS A 111 15.90 9.66 -0.12
N GLN A 112 14.68 9.56 -0.66
CA GLN A 112 13.54 9.05 0.10
C GLN A 112 13.77 7.57 0.43
N LYS A 113 13.84 7.26 1.72
CA LYS A 113 14.15 5.91 2.18
C LYS A 113 12.98 4.94 2.02
N LEU A 114 11.75 5.44 2.15
CA LEU A 114 10.57 4.58 2.26
C LEU A 114 9.49 4.96 1.25
N THR A 115 8.80 3.95 0.70
CA THR A 115 7.58 4.16 -0.09
C THR A 115 6.63 2.98 0.00
N LEU A 116 5.33 3.25 -0.11
CA LEU A 116 4.29 2.23 -0.18
C LEU A 116 3.89 2.00 -1.64
N CYS A 117 4.15 0.79 -2.10
CA CYS A 117 3.87 0.32 -3.44
C CYS A 117 2.59 -0.52 -3.51
N GLU A 118 1.97 -0.51 -4.67
CA GLU A 118 0.82 -1.37 -4.95
C GLU A 118 1.16 -2.40 -6.02
N SER A 119 0.67 -3.63 -5.83
CA SER A 119 0.86 -4.73 -6.76
C SER A 119 0.00 -4.52 -8.00
N ILE A 120 0.57 -4.74 -9.18
CA ILE A 120 -0.15 -4.72 -10.44
C ILE A 120 -0.76 -6.11 -10.66
N ASN A 121 -2.05 -6.15 -11.03
CA ASN A 121 -2.68 -7.40 -11.44
C ASN A 121 -2.07 -7.87 -12.77
N ILE A 122 -1.64 -9.13 -12.85
CA ILE A 122 -1.04 -9.73 -14.05
C ILE A 122 -1.97 -9.68 -15.28
N GLU A 123 -3.28 -9.65 -15.07
CA GLU A 123 -4.30 -9.51 -16.13
C GLU A 123 -4.26 -8.13 -16.83
N TYR A 124 -3.57 -7.16 -16.23
CA TYR A 124 -3.43 -5.80 -16.76
C TYR A 124 -2.28 -5.68 -17.77
N LEU A 125 -1.54 -6.76 -18.02
CA LEU A 125 -0.48 -6.81 -19.01
C LEU A 125 -0.99 -6.39 -20.40
N GLY A 126 -0.22 -5.52 -21.07
CA GLY A 126 -0.53 -4.97 -22.39
C GLY A 126 -1.61 -3.87 -22.38
N ARG A 127 -2.01 -3.37 -21.20
CA ARG A 127 -3.02 -2.30 -21.06
C ARG A 127 -2.40 -1.02 -20.51
N SER A 128 -2.97 0.11 -20.89
CA SER A 128 -2.68 1.40 -20.26
C SER A 128 -3.36 1.46 -18.89
N LEU A 129 -2.57 1.76 -17.87
CA LEU A 129 -3.00 1.82 -16.48
C LEU A 129 -3.01 3.26 -15.99
N THR A 130 -3.93 3.53 -15.09
CA THR A 130 -3.98 4.76 -14.29
C THR A 130 -3.91 4.39 -12.81
N PHE A 131 -3.39 5.30 -12.00
CA PHE A 131 -3.20 5.10 -10.57
C PHE A 131 -3.29 6.43 -9.80
N ASP A 132 -3.61 6.32 -8.51
CA ASP A 132 -3.57 7.45 -7.59
C ASP A 132 -2.23 7.46 -6.87
N SER A 133 -1.65 8.65 -6.68
CA SER A 133 -0.39 8.82 -5.97
C SER A 133 -0.49 9.88 -4.88
N TYR A 134 0.22 9.66 -3.78
CA TYR A 134 0.18 10.54 -2.62
C TYR A 134 1.59 10.77 -2.10
N ASP A 135 1.93 12.02 -1.81
CA ASP A 135 3.16 12.36 -1.09
C ASP A 135 2.77 12.87 0.30
N ILE A 136 3.26 12.18 1.34
CA ILE A 136 2.95 12.46 2.75
C ILE A 136 4.14 13.14 3.39
N ILE A 137 3.95 14.41 3.75
CA ILE A 137 5.02 15.28 4.21
C ILE A 137 4.76 15.81 5.61
N ASN A 138 5.83 16.13 6.32
CA ASN A 138 5.71 16.76 7.63
C ASN A 138 5.30 18.23 7.45
N ILE A 139 4.26 18.65 8.17
CA ILE A 139 3.80 20.04 8.19
C ILE A 139 4.85 21.00 8.75
N GLU A 140 5.74 20.51 9.61
CA GLU A 140 6.78 21.31 10.27
C GLU A 140 8.01 21.54 9.39
N ASN A 141 8.15 20.78 8.30
CA ASN A 141 9.28 20.88 7.39
C ASN A 141 9.13 22.09 6.43
N LYS A 142 9.86 23.18 6.73
CA LYS A 142 9.80 24.46 6.01
C LYS A 142 10.48 24.43 4.64
N ASN A 143 11.33 23.45 4.35
CA ASN A 143 12.10 23.36 3.09
C ASN A 143 11.32 22.73 1.93
N ASN A 144 10.02 22.50 2.10
CA ASN A 144 9.16 21.89 1.08
C ASN A 144 8.77 22.92 0.01
N ASN A 145 9.69 23.25 -0.89
CA ASN A 145 9.41 23.96 -2.15
C ASN A 145 8.61 23.03 -3.08
N MET A 146 7.34 22.82 -2.76
CA MET A 146 6.48 21.92 -3.53
C MET A 146 5.87 22.65 -4.71
N ILE A 147 6.31 22.28 -5.91
CA ILE A 147 5.56 22.55 -7.12
C ILE A 147 4.35 21.60 -7.07
N SER A 148 3.16 22.17 -6.93
CA SER A 148 1.92 21.41 -7.08
C SER A 148 1.90 20.82 -8.49
N LEU A 149 2.16 19.52 -8.59
CA LEU A 149 1.91 18.76 -9.79
C LEU A 149 0.44 19.01 -10.17
N LYS A 150 0.18 19.58 -11.36
CA LYS A 150 -1.17 19.68 -11.92
C LYS A 150 -1.67 18.32 -12.39
N ASN A 151 -1.60 17.31 -11.53
CA ASN A 151 -2.04 15.95 -11.77
C ASN A 151 -3.25 15.67 -10.88
N PRO A 152 -4.45 15.46 -11.45
CA PRO A 152 -5.67 15.24 -10.66
C PRO A 152 -5.63 13.93 -9.84
N ASN A 153 -4.79 12.97 -10.25
CA ASN A 153 -4.61 11.70 -9.55
C ASN A 153 -3.46 11.76 -8.52
N HIS A 154 -2.82 12.93 -8.33
CA HIS A 154 -1.78 13.12 -7.34
C HIS A 154 -2.27 14.05 -6.22
N LYS A 155 -1.96 13.70 -4.96
CA LYS A 155 -2.28 14.55 -3.80
C LYS A 155 -1.12 14.65 -2.83
N ILE A 156 -0.84 15.86 -2.38
CA ILE A 156 0.09 16.10 -1.28
C ILE A 156 -0.71 16.15 0.01
N ILE A 157 -0.34 15.31 0.97
CA ILE A 157 -0.94 15.25 2.30
C ILE A 157 0.08 15.80 3.29
N LYS A 158 -0.28 16.90 3.96
CA LYS A 158 0.50 17.42 5.09
C LYS A 158 0.01 16.76 6.37
N SER A 159 0.91 16.12 7.09
CA SER A 159 0.63 15.42 8.33
C SER A 159 1.53 15.93 9.45
N LYS A 160 0.98 15.97 10.66
CA LYS A 160 1.78 16.17 11.88
C LYS A 160 2.29 14.80 12.31
N TYR A 161 3.59 14.69 12.51
CA TYR A 161 4.21 13.50 13.05
C TYR A 161 4.27 13.61 14.57
N ASP A 162 3.87 12.54 15.23
CA ASP A 162 3.99 12.38 16.67
C ASP A 162 5.39 11.88 17.05
N ASP A 163 5.86 12.23 18.25
CA ASP A 163 7.06 11.66 18.85
C ASP A 163 6.74 10.26 19.41
N LEU A 164 7.24 9.24 18.72
CA LEU A 164 7.02 7.84 19.09
C LEU A 164 8.28 7.23 19.70
N ILE A 165 8.06 6.45 20.75
CA ILE A 165 9.06 5.54 21.31
C ILE A 165 8.59 4.10 21.16
N PHE A 166 9.53 3.19 20.98
CA PHE A 166 9.29 1.79 20.67
C PHE A 166 10.09 0.88 21.59
N LYS A 167 9.49 -0.24 21.99
CA LYS A 167 10.11 -1.26 22.82
C LYS A 167 9.78 -2.65 22.29
N GLU A 168 10.81 -3.46 22.07
CA GLU A 168 10.69 -4.90 21.82
C GLU A 168 10.84 -5.63 23.15
N HIS A 169 9.85 -6.42 23.53
CA HIS A 169 9.91 -7.22 24.76
C HIS A 169 10.64 -8.54 24.51
N PHE A 170 11.12 -9.17 25.59
CA PHE A 170 11.59 -10.55 25.51
C PHE A 170 10.49 -11.47 24.99
N CYS A 171 10.96 -12.56 24.37
CA CYS A 171 10.06 -13.60 23.92
C CYS A 171 9.31 -14.24 25.09
N HIS A 172 7.98 -14.24 25.01
CA HIS A 172 7.15 -15.06 25.87
C HIS A 172 6.95 -16.43 25.24
N HIS A 173 7.53 -17.45 25.86
CA HIS A 173 7.32 -18.83 25.44
C HIS A 173 5.91 -19.29 25.80
N MET A 174 5.14 -19.62 24.76
CA MET A 174 3.82 -20.23 24.90
C MET A 174 3.94 -21.70 24.52
N LYS A 175 3.65 -22.59 25.47
CA LYS A 175 3.69 -24.04 25.27
C LYS A 175 2.29 -24.62 25.44
N THR A 176 1.80 -25.24 24.39
CA THR A 176 0.62 -26.12 24.42
C THR A 176 1.08 -27.57 24.35
N LYS A 177 0.13 -28.53 24.40
CA LYS A 177 0.44 -29.96 24.28
C LYS A 177 1.16 -30.32 22.97
N TYR A 178 0.93 -29.57 21.89
CA TYR A 178 1.41 -29.91 20.55
C TYR A 178 2.36 -28.87 19.94
N ILE A 179 2.32 -27.62 20.42
CA ILE A 179 3.06 -26.51 19.83
C ILE A 179 3.77 -25.74 20.94
N SER A 180 5.07 -25.56 20.77
CA SER A 180 5.87 -24.60 21.52
C SER A 180 6.23 -23.47 20.56
N TYR A 181 5.77 -22.26 20.84
CA TYR A 181 6.12 -21.10 20.04
C TYR A 181 6.53 -19.93 20.91
N CYS A 182 7.42 -19.12 20.35
CA CYS A 182 7.94 -17.91 20.94
C CYS A 182 7.14 -16.72 20.38
N ASN A 183 6.40 -16.00 21.23
CA ASN A 183 5.69 -14.80 20.81
C ASN A 183 6.36 -13.55 21.40
N LYS A 184 6.64 -12.57 20.54
CA LYS A 184 7.24 -11.31 20.94
C LYS A 184 6.18 -10.23 20.97
N ARG A 185 6.17 -9.45 22.05
CA ARG A 185 5.34 -8.26 22.17
C ARG A 185 6.14 -7.05 21.73
N TYR A 186 5.45 -6.12 21.06
CA TYR A 186 6.03 -4.86 20.62
C TYR A 186 5.18 -3.72 21.14
N THR A 187 5.76 -2.84 21.95
CA THR A 187 5.07 -1.68 22.49
C THR A 187 5.49 -0.44 21.71
N ILE A 188 4.51 0.36 21.31
CA ILE A 188 4.74 1.71 20.81
C ILE A 188 4.01 2.70 21.69
N CYS A 189 4.70 3.77 22.09
CA CYS A 189 4.13 4.82 22.91
C CYS A 189 4.27 6.17 22.22
N LYS A 190 3.22 6.98 22.32
CA LYS A 190 3.23 8.38 21.95
C LYS A 190 3.58 9.21 23.18
N LYS A 191 4.55 10.12 23.05
CA LYS A 191 4.83 11.15 24.06
C LYS A 191 3.76 12.24 24.00
N ILE A 192 3.14 12.52 25.13
CA ILE A 192 2.20 13.63 25.33
C ILE A 192 2.90 14.64 26.25
N ASN A 193 2.47 15.90 26.19
CA ASN A 193 2.92 16.96 27.09
C ASN A 193 2.98 16.45 28.56
N ASP A 194 4.02 16.85 29.28
CA ASP A 194 4.33 16.44 30.66
C ASP A 194 4.77 14.97 30.83
N ASP A 195 5.58 14.44 29.90
CA ASP A 195 6.18 13.08 29.92
C ASP A 195 5.18 11.91 30.03
N LYS A 196 3.88 12.18 29.87
CA LYS A 196 2.86 11.14 29.87
C LYS A 196 2.96 10.32 28.57
N LEU A 197 3.04 9.00 28.72
CA LEU A 197 3.13 8.06 27.61
C LEU A 197 1.78 7.37 27.36
N GLU A 198 1.26 7.49 26.14
CA GLU A 198 0.14 6.67 25.66
C GLU A 198 0.68 5.48 24.87
N CYS A 199 0.67 4.31 25.50
CA CYS A 199 1.24 3.08 24.95
C CYS A 199 0.18 2.13 24.41
N SER A 200 0.51 1.46 23.31
CA SER A 200 -0.29 0.40 22.72
C SER A 200 0.62 -0.71 22.20
N ASP A 201 0.05 -1.89 21.93
CA ASP A 201 0.76 -2.89 21.14
C ASP A 201 0.88 -2.41 19.68
N ALA A 202 2.08 -2.43 19.13
CA ALA A 202 2.38 -1.91 17.80
C ALA A 202 1.68 -2.71 16.68
N ASN A 203 1.50 -4.02 16.85
CA ASN A 203 0.75 -4.86 15.90
C ASN A 203 -0.77 -4.69 16.06
N TYR A 204 -1.23 -4.09 17.16
CA TYR A 204 -2.65 -3.76 17.38
C TYR A 204 -3.02 -2.38 16.79
N SER A 205 -2.21 -1.36 17.07
CA SER A 205 -2.45 0.03 16.64
C SER A 205 -2.01 0.31 15.19
N GLY A 206 -1.12 -0.51 14.65
CA GLY A 206 -0.63 -0.40 13.28
C GLY A 206 -0.23 -1.76 12.70
N HIS A 207 0.78 -1.75 11.85
CA HIS A 207 1.48 -2.91 11.34
C HIS A 207 2.96 -2.70 11.55
N LEU A 208 3.63 -3.67 12.17
CA LEU A 208 5.06 -3.66 12.35
C LEU A 208 5.72 -4.56 11.30
N ILE A 209 6.77 -4.05 10.67
CA ILE A 209 7.60 -4.79 9.74
C ILE A 209 9.00 -4.83 10.32
N LYS A 210 9.50 -6.02 10.63
CA LYS A 210 10.90 -6.22 11.02
C LYS A 210 11.75 -6.36 9.77
N LEU A 211 12.77 -5.54 9.66
CA LEU A 211 13.82 -5.65 8.66
C LEU A 211 14.87 -6.65 9.16
N ASP A 212 14.96 -7.80 8.52
CA ASP A 212 15.78 -8.94 8.93
C ASP A 212 16.94 -9.09 7.95
N TYR A 213 18.10 -8.54 8.31
CA TYR A 213 19.31 -8.65 7.49
C TYR A 213 19.99 -10.00 7.79
N ASN A 214 20.25 -10.81 6.76
CA ASN A 214 20.80 -12.15 6.90
C ASN A 214 22.28 -12.22 7.34
N LYS A 215 22.96 -11.08 7.57
CA LYS A 215 24.39 -11.03 7.91
C LYS A 215 24.63 -10.82 9.41
N ASN A 216 25.05 -11.90 10.08
CA ASN A 216 25.44 -11.96 11.51
C ASN A 216 24.30 -11.61 12.48
N PRO A 217 24.38 -11.99 13.78
CA PRO A 217 23.44 -11.51 14.78
C PRO A 217 23.64 -10.01 14.94
N ILE A 218 22.98 -9.22 14.08
CA ILE A 218 23.01 -7.77 14.18
C ILE A 218 22.35 -7.43 15.51
N LEU A 219 23.13 -6.86 16.43
CA LEU A 219 22.65 -6.30 17.70
C LEU A 219 21.55 -5.24 17.46
N ILE A 220 21.61 -4.59 16.29
CA ILE A 220 20.69 -3.55 15.85
C ILE A 220 19.58 -4.14 14.97
N ARG A 221 18.34 -4.03 15.44
CA ARG A 221 17.13 -4.45 14.73
C ARG A 221 16.36 -3.22 14.27
N LYS A 222 16.09 -3.13 12.97
CA LYS A 222 15.26 -2.07 12.41
C LYS A 222 13.83 -2.56 12.26
N HIS A 223 12.89 -1.77 12.73
CA HIS A 223 11.46 -1.99 12.57
C HIS A 223 10.85 -0.80 11.85
N ILE A 224 9.89 -1.05 10.98
CA ILE A 224 9.06 -0.01 10.40
C ILE A 224 7.68 -0.15 11.01
N TYR A 225 7.20 0.92 11.62
CA TYR A 225 5.84 1.00 12.12
C TYR A 225 4.99 1.80 11.14
N LEU A 226 3.92 1.16 10.67
CA LEU A 226 2.91 1.75 9.80
C LEU A 226 1.60 1.89 10.59
N PRO A 227 1.13 3.10 10.91
CA PRO A 227 -0.18 3.28 11.52
C PRO A 227 -1.28 2.63 10.67
N ARG A 228 -2.32 2.08 11.31
CA ARG A 228 -3.39 1.35 10.62
C ARG A 228 -4.11 2.19 9.54
N SER A 229 -4.09 3.51 9.68
CA SER A 229 -4.57 4.46 8.67
C SER A 229 -3.85 4.36 7.32
N CYS A 230 -2.58 3.95 7.27
CA CYS A 230 -1.82 3.77 6.02
C CYS A 230 -2.38 2.69 5.10
N LEU A 231 -3.03 1.68 5.67
CA LEU A 231 -3.46 0.49 4.94
C LEU A 231 -4.90 0.56 4.45
N LYS A 232 -5.63 1.62 4.80
CA LYS A 232 -7.00 1.84 4.31
C LYS A 232 -6.98 2.19 2.81
N GLU A 233 -8.07 1.88 2.12
CA GLU A 233 -8.27 2.22 0.69
C GLU A 233 -8.26 3.73 0.49
N ASN A 234 -9.02 4.45 1.33
CA ASN A 234 -8.97 5.90 1.40
C ASN A 234 -7.85 6.32 2.34
N LEU A 235 -6.76 6.85 1.78
CA LEU A 235 -5.69 7.49 2.53
C LEU A 235 -6.22 8.80 3.12
N ASN A 236 -6.79 8.70 4.32
CA ASN A 236 -7.03 9.84 5.20
C ASN A 236 -5.69 10.36 5.76
N PRO A 237 -5.61 11.62 6.25
CA PRO A 237 -4.35 12.38 6.44
C PRO A 237 -3.39 11.91 7.54
N VAL A 238 -3.45 10.64 7.95
CA VAL A 238 -2.69 10.10 9.10
C VAL A 238 -1.90 8.86 8.69
N CYS A 239 -1.32 8.82 7.50
CA CYS A 239 -0.35 7.77 7.17
C CYS A 239 1.07 8.27 7.41
N THR A 240 1.48 8.27 8.67
CA THR A 240 2.80 8.74 9.14
C THR A 240 3.64 7.52 9.53
N PRO A 241 4.49 6.99 8.64
CA PRO A 241 5.32 5.84 8.95
C PRO A 241 6.54 6.25 9.78
N TYR A 242 7.06 5.29 10.54
CA TYR A 242 8.21 5.48 11.42
C TYR A 242 9.22 4.35 11.25
N ILE A 243 10.50 4.67 11.33
CA ILE A 243 11.59 3.71 11.49
C ILE A 243 12.01 3.73 12.96
N CYS A 244 11.94 2.58 13.61
CA CYS A 244 12.37 2.37 14.98
C CYS A 244 13.61 1.47 14.96
N ILE A 245 14.73 1.98 15.47
CA ILE A 245 15.99 1.25 15.55
C ILE A 245 16.17 0.80 17.00
N ASN A 246 16.25 -0.51 17.21
CA ASN A 246 16.38 -1.10 18.53
C ASN A 246 17.74 -1.81 18.65
N SER A 247 18.47 -1.57 19.74
CA SER A 247 19.70 -2.29 20.10
C SER A 247 19.53 -3.30 21.25
N ASP A 248 18.45 -3.23 22.04
CA ASP A 248 18.26 -4.09 23.21
C ASP A 248 16.80 -4.51 23.45
N PHE A 249 16.58 -5.55 24.23
CA PHE A 249 15.24 -5.93 24.68
C PHE A 249 14.83 -5.09 25.89
N ASP A 250 13.52 -4.87 26.00
CA ASP A 250 12.90 -4.21 27.15
C ASP A 250 13.28 -2.75 27.41
N GLU A 251 14.02 -2.12 26.51
CA GLU A 251 14.30 -0.69 26.54
C GLU A 251 13.45 0.07 25.51
N PHE A 252 13.20 1.36 25.79
CA PHE A 252 12.50 2.26 24.88
C PHE A 252 13.49 3.03 24.00
N PHE A 253 13.25 3.00 22.70
CA PHE A 253 14.03 3.69 21.68
C PHE A 253 13.17 4.69 20.94
N GLN A 254 13.72 5.86 20.62
CA GLN A 254 13.03 6.86 19.81
C GLN A 254 12.90 6.35 18.37
N CYS A 255 11.72 6.50 17.77
CA CYS A 255 11.53 6.25 16.35
C CYS A 255 11.74 7.54 15.55
N GLU A 256 12.36 7.41 14.39
CA GLU A 256 12.48 8.48 13.40
C GLU A 256 11.27 8.43 12.48
N TYR A 257 10.65 9.58 12.22
CA TYR A 257 9.62 9.66 11.19
C TYR A 257 10.25 9.67 9.79
N GLU A 258 9.52 9.17 8.81
CA GLU A 258 9.94 9.21 7.41
C GLU A 258 8.82 9.76 6.53
N GLU A 259 9.12 10.76 5.70
CA GLU A 259 8.20 11.21 4.67
C GLU A 259 8.15 10.17 3.54
N ILE A 260 6.94 9.85 3.09
CA ILE A 260 6.75 8.77 2.11
C ILE A 260 5.88 9.18 0.93
N SER A 261 6.04 8.41 -0.14
CA SER A 261 5.11 8.38 -1.25
C SER A 261 4.29 7.11 -1.18
N VAL A 262 3.10 7.15 -1.74
CA VAL A 262 2.16 6.03 -1.77
C VAL A 262 1.54 5.92 -3.15
N ILE A 263 1.45 4.70 -3.67
CA ILE A 263 0.67 4.35 -4.86
C ILE A 263 -0.58 3.57 -4.43
N LYS A 264 -1.74 3.90 -5.01
CA LYS A 264 -3.02 3.21 -4.80
C LYS A 264 -3.86 3.16 -6.09
N ASN A 265 -4.88 2.30 -6.06
CA ASN A 265 -5.95 2.21 -7.05
C ASN A 265 -5.47 2.03 -8.50
N ILE A 266 -4.42 1.22 -8.71
CA ILE A 266 -3.96 0.86 -10.06
C ILE A 266 -5.09 0.14 -10.81
N ARG A 267 -5.50 0.70 -11.95
CA ARG A 267 -6.62 0.18 -12.76
C ARG A 267 -6.40 0.42 -14.26
N PRO A 268 -6.92 -0.45 -15.13
CA PRO A 268 -6.91 -0.21 -16.57
C PRO A 268 -7.84 0.94 -16.94
N ILE A 269 -7.45 1.71 -17.96
CA ILE A 269 -8.31 2.74 -18.53
C ILE A 269 -9.42 2.04 -19.34
N LYS A 270 -10.68 2.27 -18.98
CA LYS A 270 -11.86 1.55 -19.52
C LYS A 270 -12.13 1.73 -21.02
N HIS A 271 -11.31 2.50 -21.74
CA HIS A 271 -11.54 2.85 -23.15
C HIS A 271 -10.33 2.60 -24.06
N ILE A 272 -9.27 1.95 -23.56
CA ILE A 272 -8.10 1.60 -24.39
C ILE A 272 -8.08 0.10 -24.59
N ILE A 273 -8.45 -0.32 -25.80
CA ILE A 273 -8.37 -1.72 -26.24
C ILE A 273 -6.90 -2.15 -26.13
N PRO A 274 -6.57 -3.31 -25.51
CA PRO A 274 -5.22 -3.81 -25.50
C PRO A 274 -4.71 -3.88 -26.94
N ILE A 275 -3.55 -3.30 -27.21
CA ILE A 275 -2.90 -3.43 -28.52
C ILE A 275 -2.62 -4.92 -28.68
N LYS A 276 -3.47 -5.60 -29.45
CA LYS A 276 -3.28 -6.99 -29.84
C LYS A 276 -1.88 -7.10 -30.44
N ASN A 277 -1.13 -8.10 -29.97
CA ASN A 277 0.10 -8.68 -30.53
C ASN A 277 1.40 -8.42 -29.74
N ILE A 278 1.45 -8.85 -28.47
CA ILE A 278 2.70 -9.40 -27.90
C ILE A 278 2.34 -10.65 -27.10
N ARG A 279 1.89 -11.70 -27.80
CA ARG A 279 1.84 -13.05 -27.23
C ARG A 279 3.16 -13.73 -27.60
N PRO A 280 4.06 -14.02 -26.66
CA PRO A 280 5.21 -14.85 -26.97
C PRO A 280 4.70 -16.26 -27.34
N ASN A 281 5.27 -16.82 -28.40
CA ASN A 281 5.00 -18.18 -28.89
C ASN A 281 5.09 -19.17 -27.72
N SER A 282 3.94 -19.56 -27.16
CA SER A 282 3.85 -20.36 -25.95
C SER A 282 3.99 -21.84 -26.28
N LYS A 283 5.23 -22.30 -26.42
CA LYS A 283 5.57 -23.66 -26.01
C LYS A 283 6.05 -23.54 -24.56
N ASN A 284 5.24 -24.03 -23.63
CA ASN A 284 5.54 -24.22 -22.19
C ASN A 284 5.20 -23.05 -21.23
N LEU A 285 3.94 -22.64 -21.17
CA LEU A 285 3.34 -22.29 -19.87
C LEU A 285 2.35 -23.39 -19.49
N PRO A 286 2.44 -24.03 -18.31
CA PRO A 286 1.34 -24.81 -17.78
C PRO A 286 0.27 -23.80 -17.34
N VAL A 287 -0.61 -23.45 -18.28
CA VAL A 287 -1.82 -22.69 -18.00
C VAL A 287 -2.72 -23.63 -17.22
N ILE A 288 -2.95 -23.33 -15.93
CA ILE A 288 -4.16 -23.78 -15.25
C ILE A 288 -5.29 -23.16 -16.08
N SER A 289 -5.93 -23.98 -16.92
CA SER A 289 -7.08 -23.58 -17.69
C SER A 289 -8.23 -23.31 -16.72
N LEU A 290 -8.35 -22.08 -16.26
CA LEU A 290 -9.64 -21.58 -15.79
C LEU A 290 -10.54 -21.56 -17.03
N LYS A 291 -11.38 -22.59 -17.14
CA LYS A 291 -12.49 -22.64 -18.08
C LYS A 291 -13.20 -21.29 -18.01
N HIS A 292 -13.08 -20.49 -19.06
CA HIS A 292 -14.06 -19.44 -19.32
C HIS A 292 -15.39 -20.15 -19.49
N LYS A 293 -16.24 -20.08 -18.47
CA LYS A 293 -17.68 -20.12 -18.70
C LYS A 293 -18.00 -18.77 -19.32
N ASP A 294 -17.94 -18.73 -20.64
CA ASP A 294 -18.75 -17.80 -21.42
C ASP A 294 -20.20 -18.03 -20.99
N ILE A 295 -20.75 -17.05 -20.26
CA ILE A 295 -22.19 -16.80 -20.28
C ILE A 295 -22.32 -15.40 -20.83
N SER A 296 -22.39 -15.33 -22.15
CA SER A 296 -23.12 -14.27 -22.83
C SER A 296 -24.58 -14.34 -22.40
N ASP A 297 -25.11 -13.16 -22.07
CA ASP A 297 -26.52 -12.77 -22.01
C ASP A 297 -27.40 -13.32 -20.88
N LYS A 298 -27.54 -12.48 -19.84
CA LYS A 298 -28.85 -12.24 -19.24
C LYS A 298 -28.97 -10.78 -18.79
N ASN A 299 -29.72 -10.01 -19.57
CA ASN A 299 -30.39 -8.80 -19.11
C ASN A 299 -31.17 -9.11 -17.82
N SER A 300 -30.74 -8.56 -16.69
CA SER A 300 -31.64 -8.24 -15.58
C SER A 300 -31.01 -7.14 -14.74
N PHE A 301 -31.22 -5.89 -15.17
CA PHE A 301 -31.34 -4.81 -14.22
C PHE A 301 -32.39 -5.24 -13.19
N ASP A 302 -31.98 -5.40 -11.95
CA ASP A 302 -32.81 -5.82 -10.84
C ASP A 302 -33.70 -4.63 -10.42
N ASN A 303 -34.69 -4.33 -11.26
CA ASN A 303 -35.74 -3.33 -10.99
C ASN A 303 -36.42 -3.61 -9.63
N THR A 304 -36.40 -4.86 -9.19
CA THR A 304 -36.87 -5.35 -7.89
C THR A 304 -36.11 -4.75 -6.70
N ALA A 305 -34.78 -4.55 -6.80
CA ALA A 305 -33.98 -3.94 -5.72
C ALA A 305 -34.22 -2.42 -5.62
N LEU A 306 -34.35 -1.75 -6.77
CA LEU A 306 -34.71 -0.32 -6.84
C LEU A 306 -36.14 -0.05 -6.38
N PHE A 307 -37.09 -0.95 -6.70
CA PHE A 307 -38.47 -0.87 -6.23
C PHE A 307 -38.56 -1.14 -4.72
N ALA A 308 -37.80 -2.09 -4.18
CA ALA A 308 -37.77 -2.39 -2.76
C ALA A 308 -37.19 -1.23 -1.93
N MET A 309 -36.13 -0.55 -2.39
CA MET A 309 -35.55 0.61 -1.68
C MET A 309 -36.46 1.85 -1.72
N SER A 310 -37.22 2.03 -2.80
CA SER A 310 -38.23 3.09 -2.94
C SER A 310 -39.47 2.84 -2.05
N PHE A 311 -40.03 1.63 -2.10
CA PHE A 311 -41.28 1.27 -1.43
C PHE A 311 -41.14 1.22 0.10
N MET A 312 -40.00 0.77 0.61
CA MET A 312 -39.72 0.75 2.06
C MET A 312 -39.61 2.16 2.64
N SER A 313 -39.01 3.10 1.89
CA SER A 313 -38.92 4.51 2.29
C SER A 313 -40.31 5.17 2.32
N PHE A 314 -41.20 4.82 1.39
CA PHE A 314 -42.59 5.30 1.35
C PHE A 314 -43.43 4.76 2.53
N LEU A 315 -43.30 3.49 2.87
CA LEU A 315 -44.04 2.87 4.00
C LEU A 315 -43.70 3.51 5.35
N VAL A 316 -42.44 3.88 5.58
CA VAL A 316 -42.01 4.55 6.82
C VAL A 316 -42.63 5.95 6.93
N ILE A 317 -42.68 6.71 5.83
CA ILE A 317 -43.29 8.04 5.82
C ILE A 317 -44.83 7.92 5.97
N PHE A 318 -45.45 6.96 5.28
CA PHE A 318 -46.88 6.72 5.32
C PHE A 318 -47.35 6.32 6.73
N THR A 319 -46.62 5.43 7.40
CA THR A 319 -46.92 5.04 8.80
C THR A 319 -46.74 6.20 9.77
N PHE A 320 -45.73 7.06 9.57
CA PHE A 320 -45.54 8.24 10.40
C PHE A 320 -46.70 9.24 10.27
N PHE A 321 -47.15 9.49 9.03
CA PHE A 321 -48.30 10.37 8.77
C PHE A 321 -49.60 9.81 9.36
N PHE A 322 -49.86 8.51 9.21
CA PHE A 322 -51.05 7.87 9.79
C PHE A 322 -51.04 7.89 11.33
N CYS A 323 -49.87 7.67 11.95
CA CYS A 323 -49.73 7.80 13.40
C CYS A 323 -49.98 9.25 13.89
N LEU A 324 -49.51 10.25 13.14
CA LEU A 324 -49.77 11.66 13.43
C LEU A 324 -51.26 12.01 13.31
N LEU A 325 -51.90 11.60 12.22
CA LEU A 325 -53.33 11.77 12.01
C LEU A 325 -54.15 11.07 13.11
N TYR A 326 -53.83 9.82 13.42
CA TYR A 326 -54.49 9.07 14.49
C TYR A 326 -54.35 9.77 15.85
N LYS A 327 -53.17 10.30 16.18
CA LYS A 327 -52.94 11.05 17.42
C LYS A 327 -53.78 12.33 17.47
N ILE A 328 -53.92 13.05 16.35
CA ILE A 328 -54.75 14.26 16.25
C ILE A 328 -56.24 13.92 16.42
N PHE A 329 -56.74 12.89 15.73
CA PHE A 329 -58.14 12.46 15.86
C PHE A 329 -58.47 11.93 17.26
N ARG A 330 -57.54 11.19 17.90
CA ARG A 330 -57.70 10.74 19.29
C ARG A 330 -57.70 11.92 20.28
N LYS A 331 -56.94 12.98 20.03
CA LYS A 331 -56.95 14.20 20.86
C LYS A 331 -58.26 15.00 20.71
N LYS A 332 -58.86 15.04 19.51
CA LYS A 332 -60.17 15.68 19.28
C LYS A 332 -61.32 14.93 19.95
N ARG A 333 -61.32 13.58 19.95
CA ARG A 333 -62.34 12.78 20.66
C ARG A 333 -62.33 12.94 22.19
N ARG A 334 -61.19 13.28 22.81
CA ARG A 334 -61.09 13.54 24.26
C ARG A 334 -61.53 14.95 24.68
N LYS A 335 -61.85 15.84 23.74
CA LYS A 335 -62.36 17.20 24.02
C LYS A 335 -63.88 17.34 23.83
N ILE A 336 -64.55 16.28 23.40
CA ILE A 336 -66.01 16.26 23.13
C ILE A 336 -66.76 15.39 24.17
N ASN A 337 -66.06 14.84 25.17
CA ASN A 337 -66.67 14.27 26.39
C ASN A 337 -66.23 15.06 27.61
#